data_AF-A0A842RLL3-F1
#
_entry.id   AF-A0A842RLL3-F1
#
_cell.length_a   1.000
_cell.length_b   1.000
_cell.length_c   1.000
_cell.angle_alpha   90.00
_cell.angle_beta   90.00
_cell.angle_gamma   90.00
#
_symmetry.space_group_name_H-M   'P 1'
#
loop_
_entity.id
_entity.type
_entity.pdbx_description
1 polymer ?
#
loop_
_entity_poly.entity_id
_entity_poly.type
_entity_poly.pdbx_seq_one_letter_code
_entity_poly.pdbx_strand_id
1 'polypeptide(L)' 'MNADEIEIHVIESVSGDVKQVMAHPDQTFREACQEIAPMDITEWCVLNSDGEDISDRKVSSYRGKVQIAPSSVTGG' A
#
# COMPACT_ATOMS: atom_id res chain seq x y z
N MET A 1 -7.56 -24.06 1.73
CA MET A 1 -6.63 -23.12 1.07
C MET A 1 -7.52 -22.13 0.35
N ASN A 2 -7.68 -20.90 0.86
CA ASN A 2 -8.49 -19.88 0.17
C ASN A 2 -7.64 -19.31 -0.96
N ALA A 3 -8.06 -19.54 -2.20
CA ALA A 3 -7.24 -19.36 -3.40
C ALA A 3 -7.37 -17.95 -4.01
N ASP A 4 -7.87 -16.99 -3.23
CA ASP A 4 -8.26 -15.68 -3.75
C ASP A 4 -7.33 -14.54 -3.30
N GLU A 5 -6.25 -14.82 -2.57
CA GLU A 5 -5.32 -13.78 -2.14
C GLU A 5 -4.35 -13.36 -3.25
N ILE A 6 -4.09 -12.06 -3.33
CA ILE A 6 -3.17 -11.42 -4.26
C ILE A 6 -1.93 -10.99 -3.50
N GLU A 7 -0.77 -11.31 -4.06
CA GLU A 7 0.51 -10.76 -3.59
C GLU A 7 0.67 -9.31 -4.07
N ILE A 8 0.90 -8.40 -3.12
CA ILE A 8 1.31 -7.01 -3.39
C ILE A 8 2.73 -6.77 -2.85
N HIS A 9 3.54 -6.05 -3.62
CA HIS A 9 4.87 -5.58 -3.20
C HIS A 9 4.76 -4.14 -2.74
N VAL A 10 5.05 -3.92 -1.46
CA VAL A 10 4.92 -2.61 -0.82
C VAL A 10 6.31 -2.08 -0.49
N ILE A 11 6.62 -0.88 -0.97
CA ILE A 11 7.85 -0.16 -0.68
C ILE A 11 7.58 0.78 0.51
N GLU A 12 8.35 0.65 1.57
CA GLU A 12 8.30 1.58 2.69
C GLU A 12 9.12 2.83 2.33
N SER A 13 8.48 4.00 2.24
CA SER A 13 9.14 5.21 1.73
C SER A 13 10.32 5.68 2.59
N VAL A 14 10.35 5.29 3.87
CA VAL A 14 11.37 5.76 4.83
C VAL A 14 12.62 4.89 4.77
N SER A 15 12.48 3.56 4.81
CA SER A 15 13.63 2.64 4.77
C SER A 15 14.03 2.20 3.37
N GLY A 16 13.12 2.31 2.39
CA GLY A 16 13.28 1.72 1.06
C GLY A 16 13.09 0.20 1.02
N ASP A 17 12.70 -0.41 2.14
CA ASP A 17 12.48 -1.85 2.21
C ASP A 17 11.26 -2.26 1.39
N VAL A 18 11.35 -3.43 0.76
CA VAL A 18 10.25 -4.03 0.02
C VAL A 18 9.65 -5.16 0.86
N LYS A 19 8.38 -5.03 1.21
CA LYS A 19 7.60 -6.03 1.93
C LYS A 19 6.60 -6.70 0.99
N GLN A 20 6.35 -7.98 1.21
CA GLN A 20 5.32 -8.75 0.52
C GLN A 20 4.11 -8.86 1.45
N VAL A 21 2.94 -8.50 0.94
CA VAL A 21 1.68 -8.63 1.66
C VAL A 21 0.72 -9.46 0.83
N MET A 22 0.07 -10.44 1.45
CA MET A 22 -1.03 -11.18 0.86
C MET A 22 -2.33 -10.49 1.24
N ALA A 23 -3.13 -10.10 0.25
CA ALA A 23 -4.36 -9.35 0.48
C ALA A 23 -5.50 -9.87 -0.38
N HIS A 24 -6.72 -9.76 0.13
CA HIS A 24 -7.91 -10.14 -0.61
C HIS A 24 -8.21 -9.11 -1.73
N PRO A 25 -8.66 -9.51 -2.93
CA PRO A 25 -8.93 -8.63 -4.07
C PRO A 25 -9.93 -7.52 -3.80
N ASP A 26 -10.83 -7.76 -2.86
CA ASP A 26 -11.86 -6.80 -2.45
C ASP A 26 -11.44 -5.89 -1.30
N GLN A 27 -10.31 -6.16 -0.63
CA GLN A 27 -9.73 -5.22 0.32
C GLN A 27 -9.19 -3.99 -0.41
N THR A 28 -9.23 -2.86 0.27
CA THR A 28 -8.52 -1.66 -0.15
C THR A 28 -7.02 -1.81 0.08
N PHE A 29 -6.21 -1.05 -0.66
CA PHE A 29 -4.76 -1.01 -0.41
C PHE A 29 -4.44 -0.54 1.02
N ARG A 30 -5.24 0.38 1.59
CA ARG A 30 -5.13 0.82 2.97
C ARG A 30 -5.33 -0.34 3.96
N GLU A 31 -6.39 -1.13 3.79
CA GLU A 31 -6.63 -2.29 4.67
C GLU A 31 -5.52 -3.33 4.53
N ALA A 32 -5.09 -3.62 3.29
CA ALA A 32 -4.00 -4.56 3.03
C ALA A 32 -2.68 -4.12 3.67
N CYS A 33 -2.34 -2.84 3.57
CA CYS A 33 -1.05 -2.31 4.03
C CYS A 33 -1.03 -1.96 5.52
N GLN A 34 -2.16 -2.06 6.24
CA GLN A 34 -2.29 -1.58 7.61
C GLN A 34 -1.30 -2.24 8.59
N GLU A 35 -0.99 -3.53 8.40
CA GLU A 35 -0.08 -4.26 9.29
C GLU A 35 1.39 -3.84 9.13
N ILE A 36 1.76 -3.31 7.97
CA ILE A 36 3.12 -2.88 7.66
C ILE A 36 3.27 -1.36 7.63
N ALA A 37 2.15 -0.63 7.78
CA ALA A 37 2.17 0.81 7.83
C ALA A 37 3.00 1.28 9.04
N PRO A 38 3.85 2.30 8.86
CA PRO A 38 4.70 2.79 9.94
C PRO A 38 3.83 3.34 11.07
N MET A 39 3.96 2.74 12.26
CA MET A 39 3.18 3.12 13.45
C MET A 39 3.43 4.57 13.89
N ASP A 40 4.59 5.13 13.54
CA ASP A 40 5.01 6.48 13.88
C ASP A 40 4.35 7.57 13.01
N ILE A 41 3.59 7.19 11.97
CA ILE A 41 2.94 8.12 11.07
C ILE A 41 1.43 8.12 11.31
N THR A 42 0.92 9.23 11.87
CA THR A 42 -0.52 9.41 12.16
C THR A 42 -1.39 9.40 10.91
N GLU A 43 -0.86 9.88 9.77
CA GLU A 43 -1.56 9.91 8.48
C GLU A 43 -0.64 9.42 7.35
N TRP A 44 -1.05 8.34 6.68
CA TRP A 44 -0.34 7.76 5.54
C TRP A 44 -1.29 7.40 4.40
N CYS A 45 -0.72 7.27 3.21
CA CYS A 45 -1.40 6.87 1.98
C CYS A 45 -0.58 5.80 1.24
N VAL A 46 -1.24 5.13 0.29
CA VAL A 46 -0.63 4.17 -0.62
C VAL A 46 -0.57 4.77 -2.02
N LEU A 47 0.64 4.89 -2.55
CA LEU A 47 0.92 5.44 -3.87
C LEU A 47 1.23 4.32 -4.87
N ASN A 48 0.80 4.48 -6.13
CA ASN A 48 1.29 3.64 -7.23
C ASN A 48 2.66 4.14 -7.74
N SER A 49 3.19 3.51 -8.79
CA SER A 49 4.48 3.91 -9.40
C SER A 49 4.49 5.31 -10.00
N ASP A 50 3.31 5.86 -10.31
CA ASP A 50 3.14 7.21 -10.87
C ASP A 50 2.97 8.28 -9.77
N GLY A 51 2.95 7.87 -8.50
CA GLY A 51 2.71 8.77 -7.36
C GLY A 51 1.23 9.09 -7.12
N GLU A 52 0.30 8.37 -7.74
CA GLU A 52 -1.14 8.53 -7.52
C GLU A 52 -1.57 7.83 -6.23
N ASP A 53 -2.38 8.50 -5.41
CA ASP A 53 -3.01 7.90 -4.24
C ASP A 53 -4.08 6.88 -4.65
N ILE A 54 -3.82 5.63 -4.29
CA ILE A 54 -4.68 4.47 -4.53
C ILE A 54 -5.13 3.81 -3.22
N SER A 55 -4.99 4.49 -2.07
CA SER A 55 -5.27 3.94 -0.73
C SER A 55 -6.63 3.25 -0.65
N ASP A 56 -7.67 3.90 -1.18
CA ASP A 56 -9.06 3.44 -1.08
C ASP A 56 -9.51 2.67 -2.34
N ARG A 57 -8.59 2.40 -3.27
CA ARG A 57 -8.86 1.51 -4.41
C ARG A 57 -8.72 0.05 -3.98
N LYS A 58 -9.48 -0.82 -4.65
CA LYS A 58 -9.39 -2.27 -4.42
C LYS A 58 -8.04 -2.82 -4.87
N VAL A 59 -7.48 -3.78 -4.15
CA VAL A 59 -6.22 -4.46 -4.53
C VAL A 59 -6.32 -5.11 -5.91
N SER A 60 -7.50 -5.56 -6.31
CA SER A 60 -7.77 -6.08 -7.66
C SER A 60 -7.65 -5.04 -8.79
N SER A 61 -7.69 -3.73 -8.49
CA SER A 61 -7.70 -2.67 -9.52
C SER A 61 -6.33 -2.32 -10.07
N TYR A 62 -5.25 -2.75 -9.41
CA TYR A 62 -3.89 -2.42 -9.82
C TYR A 62 -2.95 -3.61 -9.59
N ARG A 63 -1.98 -3.76 -10.50
CA ARG A 63 -0.96 -4.81 -10.47
C ARG A 63 0.39 -4.14 -10.62
N GLY A 64 1.19 -4.15 -9.55
CA GLY A 64 2.49 -3.53 -9.53
C GLY A 64 2.98 -3.28 -8.11
N LYS A 65 4.15 -2.66 -8.01
CA LYS A 65 4.65 -2.17 -6.73
C LYS A 65 3.83 -0.96 -6.30
N VAL A 66 3.58 -0.89 -5.01
CA VAL A 66 2.96 0.27 -4.36
C VAL A 66 3.91 0.78 -3.28
N GLN A 67 3.71 2.01 -2.83
CA GLN A 67 4.54 2.63 -1.81
C GLN A 67 3.66 3.17 -0.69
N ILE A 68 4.00 2.88 0.57
CA ILE A 68 3.39 3.57 1.71
C ILE A 68 4.19 4.85 1.94
N ALA A 69 3.51 5.99 1.94
CA ALA A 69 4.10 7.30 2.17
C ALA A 69 3.29 8.06 3.23
N PRO A 70 3.90 9.01 3.97
CA PRO A 70 3.16 9.93 4.82
C PRO A 70 2.18 10.76 3.99
N SER A 71 0.94 10.94 4.46
CA SER A 71 -0.07 11.75 3.76
C SER A 71 0.33 13.22 3.61
N SER A 72 1.27 13.69 4.45
CA SER A 72 1.79 15.06 4.43
C SER A 72 2.77 15.37 3.30
N VAL A 73 3.07 14.43 2.39
CA VAL A 73 4.07 14.68 1.30
C VAL A 73 3.43 15.04 -0.05
N THR A 74 2.21 15.58 -0.05
CA THR A 74 1.63 16.29 -1.21
C THR A 74 1.55 17.79 -0.95
N GLY A 75 2.70 18.46 -0.82
CA GLY A 75 2.78 19.92 -0.97
C GLY A 75 3.89 20.59 -0.17
N GLY A 76 5.05 20.80 -0.82
CA GLY A 76 6.16 21.62 -0.32
C GLY A 76 7.49 21.29 -0.98
#